data_AF-A0A7Y4ZG11-F1
#
_entry.id   AF-A0A7Y4ZG11-F1
#
_cell.length_a   1.000
_cell.length_b   1.000
_cell.length_c   1.000
_cell.angle_alpha   90.00
_cell.angle_beta   90.00
_cell.angle_gamma   90.00
#
_symmetry.space_group_name_H-M   'P 1'
#
loop_
_entity.id
_entity.type
_entity.pdbx_description
1 polymer ?
#
loop_
_entity_poly.entity_id
_entity_poly.type
_entity_poly.pdbx_seq_one_letter_code
_entity_poly.pdbx_strand_id
1 'polypeptide(L)'
;MIGLPLAVLGVAACGTSPAVVGPFQDAPADAGTTPDAPLALPPPSLQPPGAAPLFPIGTRFYSWTTAEQAAELRATRKLFTRAERPGQGAGHLMNELARIGSWDLTAKAAAGLTLGRYAWTHAWSTAAGFMGEEYGGDLIEMVVRPDSQFVHFVSYTSSVRVVDVAGNDVPLDASRVVGATHYNGLAQGTFRCSPRGTADCAAYREVYLGNPAQIASWSLGTAALRDLIASDIAKLRSWSSTFPETSADGDDVWYTRILEAMRTTVTEPDTYLAQLAFGDPAYRDLAPRTRALIAILESRLFEPTNPLVVAG
;
A
#
# COMPACT_ATOMS: atom_id res chain seq x y z
N MET A 1 -9.15 12.87 -66.57
CA MET A 1 -8.13 11.87 -66.16
C MET A 1 -6.85 12.62 -65.86
N ILE A 2 -6.61 12.92 -64.58
CA ILE A 2 -5.38 13.54 -64.08
C ILE A 2 -4.95 12.65 -62.90
N GLY A 3 -3.87 11.90 -63.10
CA GLY A 3 -3.30 11.00 -62.10
C GLY A 3 -2.36 11.76 -61.17
N LEU A 4 -2.61 11.67 -59.87
CA LEU A 4 -1.66 12.08 -58.84
C LEU A 4 -0.63 10.96 -58.59
N PRO A 5 0.65 11.29 -58.36
CA PRO A 5 1.63 10.31 -57.90
C PRO A 5 1.50 10.07 -56.39
N LEU A 6 1.59 8.79 -56.03
CA LEU A 6 1.66 8.23 -54.69
C LEU A 6 3.04 8.55 -54.07
N ALA A 7 3.09 9.28 -52.96
CA ALA A 7 4.30 9.44 -52.17
C ALA A 7 4.40 8.33 -51.12
N VAL A 8 5.46 7.54 -51.19
CA VAL A 8 5.83 6.50 -50.23
C VAL A 8 6.58 7.17 -49.07
N LEU A 9 5.98 7.16 -47.87
CA LEU A 9 6.63 7.57 -46.63
C LEU A 9 7.37 6.37 -46.04
N GLY A 10 8.70 6.41 -46.09
CA GLY A 10 9.58 5.49 -45.39
C GLY A 10 9.63 5.81 -43.90
N VAL A 11 9.38 4.80 -43.06
CA VAL A 11 9.57 4.88 -41.61
C VAL A 11 11.02 4.54 -41.30
N ALA A 12 11.76 5.54 -40.82
CA ALA A 12 13.12 5.38 -40.32
C ALA A 12 13.09 4.71 -38.94
N ALA A 13 13.73 3.54 -38.83
CA ALA A 13 14.03 2.88 -37.57
C ALA A 13 15.28 3.51 -36.95
N CYS A 14 15.13 4.15 -35.78
CA CYS A 14 16.26 4.48 -34.91
C CYS A 14 16.28 3.47 -33.76
N GLY A 15 17.25 2.55 -33.83
CA GLY A 15 17.65 1.73 -32.71
C GLY A 15 18.62 2.47 -31.80
N THR A 16 18.51 2.24 -30.51
CA THR A 16 19.57 2.46 -29.53
C THR A 16 19.72 1.20 -28.67
N SER A 17 20.93 0.65 -28.73
CA SER A 17 21.38 -0.55 -28.01
C SER A 17 21.42 -0.34 -26.48
N PRO A 18 21.39 -1.44 -25.70
CA PRO A 18 21.33 -1.38 -24.24
C PRO A 18 22.67 -0.98 -23.61
N ALA A 19 22.61 -0.22 -22.52
CA ALA A 19 23.75 0.05 -21.67
C ALA A 19 24.18 -1.22 -20.93
N VAL A 20 25.45 -1.57 -21.10
CA VAL A 20 26.15 -2.64 -20.38
C VAL A 20 26.34 -2.21 -18.92
N VAL A 21 25.70 -2.91 -17.99
CA VAL A 21 25.96 -2.79 -16.55
C VAL A 21 27.23 -3.58 -16.24
N GLY A 22 28.29 -2.86 -15.85
CA GLY A 22 29.55 -3.45 -15.39
C GLY A 22 29.42 -4.16 -14.02
N PRO A 23 30.42 -4.95 -13.62
CA PRO A 23 30.36 -5.76 -12.41
C PRO A 23 30.40 -4.90 -11.15
N PHE A 24 29.61 -5.29 -10.15
CA PHE A 24 29.64 -4.78 -8.79
C PHE A 24 31.06 -4.86 -8.23
N GLN A 25 31.63 -3.72 -7.83
CA GLN A 25 32.85 -3.67 -7.04
C GLN A 25 32.51 -3.94 -5.58
N ASP A 26 33.28 -4.83 -4.96
CA ASP A 26 33.19 -5.19 -3.55
C ASP A 26 33.35 -3.96 -2.65
N ALA A 27 32.43 -3.82 -1.70
CA ALA A 27 32.49 -2.80 -0.66
C ALA A 27 33.69 -3.05 0.27
N PRO A 28 34.37 -2.00 0.77
CA PRO A 28 35.49 -2.15 1.69
C PRO A 28 35.00 -2.76 3.03
N ALA A 29 35.79 -3.70 3.55
CA ALA A 29 35.59 -4.27 4.87
C ALA A 29 35.78 -3.19 5.93
N ASP A 30 34.69 -2.83 6.61
CA ASP A 30 34.73 -1.81 7.66
C ASP A 30 35.31 -2.39 8.96
N ALA A 31 36.19 -1.61 9.56
CA ALA A 31 36.99 -1.99 10.72
C ALA A 31 36.15 -1.89 12.00
N GLY A 32 36.37 -2.84 12.91
CA GLY A 32 35.53 -3.11 14.06
C GLY A 32 35.15 -1.90 14.93
N THR A 33 33.85 -1.77 15.15
CA THR A 33 33.24 -1.00 16.23
C THR A 33 32.84 -1.95 17.37
N THR A 34 33.25 -1.61 18.58
CA THR A 34 32.87 -2.26 19.83
C THR A 34 31.36 -2.22 20.07
N PRO A 35 30.75 -3.21 20.76
CA PRO A 35 29.32 -3.22 21.03
C PRO A 35 28.96 -2.11 22.02
N ASP A 36 28.19 -1.12 21.57
CA ASP A 36 27.60 -0.10 22.43
C ASP A 36 26.61 -0.74 23.42
N ALA A 37 26.57 -0.20 24.64
CA ALA A 37 25.66 -0.60 25.71
C ALA A 37 24.18 -0.51 25.23
N PRO A 38 23.28 -1.38 25.73
CA PRO A 38 21.88 -1.35 25.33
C PRO A 38 21.25 0.01 25.67
N LEU A 39 20.86 0.75 24.64
CA LEU A 39 20.11 2.00 24.77
C LEU A 39 18.76 1.70 25.44
N ALA A 40 18.53 2.35 26.58
CA ALA A 40 17.24 2.30 27.26
C ALA A 40 16.18 2.97 26.37
N LEU A 41 15.17 2.20 25.95
CA LEU A 41 14.02 2.73 25.25
C LEU A 41 13.32 3.77 26.14
N PRO A 42 12.85 4.91 25.60
CA PRO A 42 11.92 5.76 26.33
C PRO A 42 10.68 4.91 26.70
N PRO A 43 10.11 5.10 27.89
CA PRO A 43 8.91 4.36 28.29
C PRO A 43 7.82 4.58 27.23
N PRO A 44 7.07 3.53 26.84
CA PRO A 44 5.99 3.68 25.90
C PRO A 44 5.04 4.75 26.43
N SER A 45 4.81 5.80 25.63
CA SER A 45 3.78 6.77 25.91
C SER A 45 2.44 6.05 25.80
N LEU A 46 1.92 5.61 26.94
CA LEU A 46 0.61 5.01 27.06
C LEU A 46 -0.42 6.05 26.61
N GLN A 47 -1.12 5.77 25.52
CA GLN A 47 -2.33 6.53 25.23
C GLN A 47 -3.29 6.43 26.41
N PRO A 48 -4.11 7.47 26.65
CA PRO A 48 -5.20 7.37 27.61
C PRO A 48 -6.12 6.21 27.21
N PRO A 49 -6.63 5.43 28.18
CA PRO A 49 -7.59 4.36 27.92
C PRO A 49 -8.81 4.93 27.18
N GLY A 50 -9.17 4.32 26.04
CA GLY A 50 -10.33 4.72 25.22
C GLY A 50 -10.01 5.26 23.82
N ALA A 51 -8.76 5.24 23.36
CA ALA A 51 -8.49 5.41 21.93
C ALA A 51 -9.19 4.28 21.16
N ALA A 52 -10.09 4.65 20.24
CA ALA A 52 -10.85 3.69 19.43
C ALA A 52 -9.90 2.65 18.81
N PRO A 53 -10.30 1.37 18.74
CA PRO A 53 -9.50 0.36 18.09
C PRO A 53 -9.13 0.86 16.71
N LEU A 54 -7.81 0.90 16.47
CA LEU A 54 -7.30 1.10 15.13
C LEU A 54 -7.91 0.01 14.25
N PHE A 55 -8.36 0.44 13.08
CA PHE A 55 -8.75 -0.37 11.94
C PHE A 55 -8.33 -1.84 12.08
N PRO A 56 -9.26 -2.82 12.11
CA PRO A 56 -8.89 -4.23 12.17
C PRO A 56 -8.01 -4.54 10.96
N ILE A 57 -6.73 -4.77 11.23
CA ILE A 57 -5.71 -4.97 10.20
C ILE A 57 -6.06 -6.22 9.36
N GLY A 58 -6.60 -7.24 10.04
CA GLY A 58 -7.06 -8.47 9.41
C GLY A 58 -5.90 -9.37 9.00
N THR A 59 -6.24 -10.46 8.33
CA THR A 59 -5.27 -11.47 7.89
C THR A 59 -5.05 -11.50 6.39
N ARG A 60 -5.82 -10.74 5.60
CA ARG A 60 -5.77 -10.76 4.13
C ARG A 60 -5.46 -9.39 3.57
N PHE A 61 -4.49 -9.37 2.68
CA PHE A 61 -4.05 -8.16 1.99
C PHE A 61 -3.90 -8.43 0.50
N TYR A 62 -4.06 -7.37 -0.27
CA TYR A 62 -4.00 -7.37 -1.71
C TYR A 62 -3.02 -6.31 -2.20
N SER A 63 -2.29 -6.63 -3.25
CA SER A 63 -1.33 -5.73 -3.87
C SER A 63 -1.44 -5.86 -5.39
N TRP A 64 -1.70 -4.75 -6.07
CA TRP A 64 -1.60 -4.70 -7.52
C TRP A 64 -0.13 -4.80 -7.95
N THR A 65 0.13 -5.52 -9.02
CA THR A 65 1.46 -5.76 -9.54
C THR A 65 1.46 -5.68 -11.08
N THR A 66 2.60 -5.32 -11.67
CA THR A 66 2.75 -5.28 -13.13
C THR A 66 2.90 -6.69 -13.72
N ALA A 67 2.69 -6.84 -15.03
CA ALA A 67 2.83 -8.12 -15.71
C ALA A 67 4.26 -8.68 -15.59
N GLU A 68 5.28 -7.82 -15.61
CA GLU A 68 6.68 -8.20 -15.43
C GLU A 68 6.94 -8.74 -14.03
N GLN A 69 6.39 -8.07 -13.00
CA GLN A 69 6.48 -8.53 -11.62
C GLN A 69 5.69 -9.83 -11.40
N ALA A 70 4.53 -9.97 -12.03
CA ALA A 70 3.76 -11.21 -12.02
C ALA A 70 4.53 -12.37 -12.66
N ALA A 71 5.24 -12.12 -13.77
CA ALA A 71 6.13 -13.10 -14.39
C ALA A 71 7.32 -13.47 -13.48
N GLU A 72 7.95 -12.48 -12.85
CA GLU A 72 9.03 -12.67 -11.87
C GLU A 72 8.56 -13.52 -10.69
N LEU A 73 7.36 -13.27 -10.15
CA LEU A 73 6.74 -14.04 -9.07
C LEU A 73 6.51 -15.49 -9.47
N ARG A 74 6.00 -15.74 -10.68
CA ARG A 74 5.77 -17.09 -11.20
C ARG A 74 7.08 -17.87 -11.36
N ALA A 75 8.12 -17.21 -11.87
CA ALA A 75 9.42 -17.81 -12.11
C ALA A 75 10.19 -18.09 -10.82
N THR A 76 10.23 -17.13 -9.89
CA THR A 76 11.10 -17.19 -8.71
C THR A 76 10.40 -17.71 -7.46
N ARG A 77 9.06 -17.61 -7.39
CA ARG A 77 8.25 -17.89 -6.20
C ARG A 77 8.65 -17.05 -4.98
N LYS A 78 9.32 -15.90 -5.17
CA LYS A 78 9.70 -14.98 -4.11
C LYS A 78 8.72 -13.82 -4.04
N LEU A 79 7.94 -13.73 -2.96
CA LEU A 79 6.93 -12.67 -2.81
C LEU A 79 7.57 -11.27 -2.68
N PHE A 80 8.62 -11.15 -1.87
CA PHE A 80 9.31 -9.90 -1.59
C PHE A 80 10.65 -9.86 -2.32
N THR A 81 10.74 -9.02 -3.37
CA THR A 81 11.94 -8.94 -4.21
C THR A 81 12.51 -7.52 -4.32
N ARG A 82 11.85 -6.51 -3.75
CA ARG A 82 12.26 -5.10 -3.92
C ARG A 82 12.19 -4.34 -2.59
N ALA A 83 13.20 -3.51 -2.36
CA ALA A 83 13.26 -2.55 -1.25
C ALA A 83 12.65 -1.20 -1.65
N GLU A 84 12.77 -0.85 -2.92
CA GLU A 84 12.39 0.46 -3.45
C GLU A 84 11.94 0.37 -4.91
N ARG A 85 11.30 1.44 -5.37
CA ARG A 85 11.01 1.66 -6.77
C ARG A 85 12.12 2.49 -7.42
N PRO A 86 12.63 2.08 -8.60
CA PRO A 86 13.61 2.87 -9.33
C PRO A 86 13.12 4.30 -9.57
N GLY A 87 13.86 5.30 -9.07
CA GLY A 87 13.54 6.73 -9.23
C GLY A 87 12.48 7.29 -8.28
N GLN A 88 11.85 6.48 -7.42
CA GLN A 88 10.84 6.91 -6.45
C GLN A 88 11.19 6.58 -4.99
N GLY A 89 12.14 5.67 -4.75
CA GLY A 89 12.60 5.29 -3.40
C GLY A 89 11.72 4.25 -2.72
N ALA A 90 11.91 4.09 -1.40
CA ALA A 90 11.31 3.03 -0.59
C ALA A 90 9.82 3.23 -0.23
N GLY A 91 9.25 4.39 -0.59
CA GLY A 91 7.89 4.81 -0.24
C GLY A 91 7.81 5.63 1.06
N HIS A 92 6.63 6.17 1.35
CA HIS A 92 6.49 7.21 2.39
C HIS A 92 6.67 6.67 3.80
N LEU A 93 6.02 5.55 4.15
CA LEU A 93 6.22 4.86 5.44
C LEU A 93 7.69 4.57 5.71
N MET A 94 8.45 4.09 4.71
CA MET A 94 9.86 3.78 4.91
C MET A 94 10.69 5.04 5.17
N ASN A 95 10.38 6.15 4.50
CA ASN A 95 10.99 7.45 4.76
C ASN A 95 10.66 7.96 6.17
N GLU A 96 9.41 7.82 6.61
CA GLU A 96 9.00 8.19 7.96
C GLU A 96 9.68 7.33 9.02
N LEU A 97 9.72 6.01 8.83
CA LEU A 97 10.43 5.09 9.72
C LEU A 97 11.91 5.45 9.85
N ALA A 98 12.57 5.84 8.76
CA ALA A 98 13.95 6.31 8.79
C ALA A 98 14.11 7.64 9.54
N ARG A 99 13.16 8.57 9.42
CA ARG A 99 13.19 9.91 10.03
C ARG A 99 13.12 9.89 11.56
N ILE A 100 12.33 8.99 12.15
CA ILE A 100 12.01 9.05 13.58
C ILE A 100 13.18 8.57 14.45
N GLY A 101 14.21 7.95 13.88
CA GLY A 101 15.43 7.59 14.61
C GLY A 101 15.23 6.58 15.76
N SER A 102 14.03 6.01 15.93
CA SER A 102 13.68 4.96 16.91
C SER A 102 14.17 3.58 16.44
N TRP A 103 15.42 3.56 15.97
CA TRP A 103 16.05 2.48 15.23
C TRP A 103 16.09 1.16 16.01
N ASP A 104 15.90 1.10 17.33
CA ASP A 104 15.99 -0.20 18.02
C ASP A 104 14.75 -1.10 17.84
N LEU A 105 13.52 -0.57 17.97
CA LEU A 105 12.31 -1.34 17.66
C LEU A 105 12.14 -1.51 16.15
N THR A 106 12.40 -0.42 15.42
CA THR A 106 12.25 -0.37 13.97
C THR A 106 13.34 -1.15 13.26
N ALA A 107 14.60 -1.21 13.71
CA ALA A 107 15.61 -2.04 13.03
C ALA A 107 15.57 -3.51 13.40
N LYS A 108 15.08 -3.87 14.59
CA LYS A 108 14.78 -5.28 14.89
C LYS A 108 13.64 -5.81 14.03
N ALA A 109 12.60 -5.01 13.81
CA ALA A 109 11.53 -5.32 12.86
C ALA A 109 12.00 -5.20 11.39
N ALA A 110 12.68 -4.09 11.05
CA ALA A 110 13.08 -3.74 9.68
C ALA A 110 14.26 -4.55 9.15
N ALA A 111 15.06 -5.22 10.00
CA ALA A 111 15.98 -6.25 9.54
C ALA A 111 15.26 -7.30 8.67
N GLY A 112 13.97 -7.54 8.93
CA GLY A 112 13.08 -8.37 8.09
C GLY A 112 12.16 -7.61 7.13
N LEU A 113 12.15 -6.27 7.11
CA LEU A 113 11.31 -5.44 6.23
C LEU A 113 12.13 -4.69 5.17
N THR A 114 13.35 -5.13 4.89
CA THR A 114 14.21 -4.55 3.86
C THR A 114 13.66 -4.76 2.45
N LEU A 115 12.96 -5.87 2.23
CA LEU A 115 12.22 -6.17 1.00
C LEU A 115 10.75 -6.36 1.37
N GLY A 116 9.84 -5.88 0.53
CA GLY A 116 8.43 -5.97 0.87
C GLY A 116 7.50 -5.44 -0.20
N ARG A 117 6.23 -5.36 0.16
CA ARG A 117 5.15 -4.85 -0.70
C ARG A 117 4.18 -4.03 0.12
N TYR A 118 3.76 -2.93 -0.50
CA TYR A 118 2.57 -2.23 -0.07
C TYR A 118 1.32 -3.03 -0.42
N ALA A 119 0.39 -3.09 0.53
CA ALA A 119 -0.79 -3.91 0.43
C ALA A 119 -1.99 -3.24 1.10
N TRP A 120 -3.19 -3.69 0.76
CA TRP A 120 -4.45 -3.14 1.26
C TRP A 120 -5.47 -4.25 1.48
N THR A 121 -6.50 -3.99 2.27
CA THR A 121 -7.56 -4.96 2.60
C THR A 121 -8.58 -5.17 1.48
N HIS A 122 -8.56 -4.34 0.44
CA HIS A 122 -9.44 -4.46 -0.73
C HIS A 122 -8.70 -4.19 -2.04
N ALA A 123 -9.18 -4.77 -3.13
CA ALA A 123 -8.59 -4.56 -4.44
C ALA A 123 -8.80 -3.12 -4.93
N TRP A 124 -9.93 -2.50 -4.59
CA TRP A 124 -10.23 -1.14 -5.03
C TRP A 124 -9.37 -0.06 -4.36
N SER A 125 -8.72 -0.33 -3.22
CA SER A 125 -8.05 0.69 -2.39
C SER A 125 -6.99 1.50 -3.12
N THR A 126 -6.37 0.92 -4.15
CA THR A 126 -5.35 1.56 -5.00
C THR A 126 -5.55 1.29 -6.49
N ALA A 127 -6.71 0.79 -6.90
CA ALA A 127 -6.88 0.37 -8.29
C ALA A 127 -6.75 1.54 -9.29
N ALA A 128 -7.18 2.75 -8.95
CA ALA A 128 -7.04 3.92 -9.80
C ALA A 128 -5.65 4.60 -9.77
N GLY A 129 -4.67 4.01 -9.08
CA GLY A 129 -3.34 4.62 -8.97
C GLY A 129 -3.30 5.80 -7.98
N PHE A 130 -2.18 6.52 -7.94
CA PHE A 130 -1.98 7.72 -7.12
C PHE A 130 -1.11 8.74 -7.86
N MET A 131 -1.53 9.99 -7.98
CA MET A 131 -0.71 11.05 -8.58
C MET A 131 -0.07 10.69 -9.94
N GLY A 132 -0.82 9.98 -10.80
CA GLY A 132 -0.35 9.52 -12.12
C GLY A 132 0.46 8.22 -12.11
N GLU A 133 0.68 7.62 -10.94
CA GLU A 133 1.27 6.30 -10.82
C GLU A 133 0.25 5.18 -11.09
N GLU A 134 0.66 4.15 -11.82
CA GLU A 134 -0.09 2.92 -12.01
C GLU A 134 0.56 1.74 -11.28
N TYR A 135 -0.26 0.89 -10.65
CA TYR A 135 0.23 -0.28 -9.90
C TYR A 135 0.14 -1.61 -10.67
N GLY A 136 -0.23 -1.56 -11.95
CA GLY A 136 -0.42 -2.75 -12.79
C GLY A 136 -1.84 -3.31 -12.77
N GLY A 137 -2.02 -4.44 -13.45
CA GLY A 137 -3.32 -5.07 -13.69
C GLY A 137 -3.49 -6.44 -13.04
N ASP A 138 -2.42 -7.02 -12.50
CA ASP A 138 -2.47 -8.31 -11.81
C ASP A 138 -2.64 -8.09 -10.31
N LEU A 139 -3.45 -8.92 -9.64
CA LEU A 139 -3.68 -8.84 -8.20
C LEU A 139 -3.00 -10.00 -7.48
N ILE A 140 -2.28 -9.69 -6.40
CA ILE A 140 -1.75 -10.69 -5.47
C ILE A 140 -2.62 -10.69 -4.23
N GLU A 141 -3.01 -11.86 -3.73
CA GLU A 141 -3.51 -12.04 -2.36
C GLU A 141 -2.36 -12.51 -1.47
N MET A 142 -2.23 -11.92 -0.29
CA MET A 142 -1.32 -12.31 0.76
C MET A 142 -2.12 -12.57 2.03
N VAL A 143 -1.98 -13.77 2.58
CA VAL A 143 -2.59 -14.17 3.85
C VAL A 143 -1.49 -14.24 4.88
N VAL A 144 -1.55 -13.38 5.90
CA VAL A 144 -0.62 -13.40 7.03
C VAL A 144 -1.05 -14.44 8.06
N ARG A 145 -0.12 -14.87 8.92
CA ARG A 145 -0.46 -15.83 9.98
C ARG A 145 -1.38 -15.18 11.02
N PRO A 146 -2.28 -15.95 11.67
CA PRO A 146 -3.16 -15.40 12.70
C PRO A 146 -2.41 -14.84 13.92
N ASP A 147 -1.17 -15.28 14.16
CA ASP A 147 -0.31 -14.84 15.27
C ASP A 147 0.67 -13.73 14.89
N SER A 148 0.58 -13.19 13.68
CA SER A 148 1.42 -12.08 13.22
C SER A 148 1.14 -10.77 13.96
N GLN A 149 2.18 -9.94 14.02
CA GLN A 149 2.17 -8.61 14.62
C GLN A 149 2.49 -7.55 13.57
N PHE A 150 2.00 -6.33 13.78
CA PHE A 150 2.32 -5.17 12.96
C PHE A 150 2.93 -4.09 13.82
N VAL A 151 3.95 -3.42 13.29
CA VAL A 151 4.43 -2.15 13.84
C VAL A 151 3.48 -1.06 13.33
N HIS A 152 2.73 -0.42 14.22
CA HIS A 152 1.82 0.64 13.86
C HIS A 152 2.44 2.00 14.16
N PHE A 153 2.62 2.82 13.12
CA PHE A 153 3.16 4.17 13.21
C PHE A 153 2.07 5.22 12.99
N VAL A 154 1.93 6.11 13.98
CA VAL A 154 1.01 7.24 13.94
C VAL A 154 1.81 8.54 13.85
N SER A 155 1.80 9.15 12.67
CA SER A 155 2.68 10.29 12.33
C SER A 155 2.51 11.48 13.25
N TYR A 156 1.26 11.86 13.52
CA TYR A 156 0.94 13.11 14.20
C TYR A 156 1.30 13.11 15.69
N THR A 157 1.35 11.94 16.33
CA THR A 157 1.86 11.75 17.69
C THR A 157 3.31 11.27 17.70
N SER A 158 3.87 10.97 16.53
CA SER A 158 5.14 10.24 16.40
C SER A 158 5.19 8.99 17.28
N SER A 159 4.04 8.33 17.47
CA SER A 159 3.92 7.18 18.35
C SER A 159 4.04 5.88 17.57
N VAL A 160 4.77 4.93 18.13
CA VAL A 160 4.91 3.57 17.62
C VAL A 160 4.23 2.62 18.60
N ARG A 161 3.40 1.71 18.08
CA ARG A 161 2.75 0.63 18.82
C ARG A 161 3.00 -0.69 18.10
N VAL A 162 2.85 -1.80 18.83
CA VAL A 162 2.82 -3.13 18.22
C VAL A 162 1.44 -3.71 18.45
N VAL A 163 0.80 -4.13 17.36
CA VAL A 163 -0.57 -4.63 17.39
C VAL A 163 -0.67 -6.01 16.74
N ASP A 164 -1.62 -6.81 17.19
CA ASP A 164 -1.97 -8.08 16.54
C ASP A 164 -2.85 -7.87 15.28
N VAL A 165 -3.21 -8.97 14.61
CA VAL A 165 -4.10 -8.95 13.42
C VAL A 165 -5.51 -8.40 13.71
N ALA A 166 -5.94 -8.40 14.98
CA ALA A 166 -7.21 -7.83 15.42
C ALA A 166 -7.11 -6.36 15.81
N GLY A 167 -5.90 -5.78 15.80
CA GLY A 167 -5.64 -4.39 16.16
C GLY A 167 -5.45 -4.14 17.66
N ASN A 168 -5.31 -5.19 18.48
CA ASN A 168 -5.05 -5.04 19.91
C ASN A 168 -3.57 -4.78 20.16
N ASP A 169 -3.24 -3.96 21.15
CA ASP A 169 -1.85 -3.83 21.61
C ASP A 169 -1.32 -5.16 22.15
N VAL A 170 -0.10 -5.49 21.74
CA VAL A 170 0.62 -6.66 22.21
C VAL A 170 2.09 -6.33 22.47
N PRO A 171 2.79 -7.07 23.36
CA PRO A 171 4.24 -6.95 23.48
C PRO A 171 4.93 -7.30 22.15
N LEU A 172 6.02 -6.59 21.85
CA LEU A 172 6.82 -6.88 20.66
C LEU A 172 7.42 -8.28 20.72
N ASP A 173 7.12 -9.10 19.71
CA ASP A 173 7.88 -10.28 19.33
C ASP A 173 8.37 -10.07 17.89
N ALA A 174 9.66 -9.72 17.74
CA ALA A 174 10.25 -9.43 16.44
C ALA A 174 10.10 -10.58 15.43
N SER A 175 10.04 -11.84 15.90
CA SER A 175 9.85 -13.00 15.03
C SER A 175 8.45 -13.07 14.41
N ARG A 176 7.47 -12.40 15.04
CA ARG A 176 6.07 -12.34 14.63
C ARG A 176 5.72 -11.09 13.85
N VAL A 177 6.61 -10.10 13.77
CA VAL A 177 6.34 -8.88 13.00
C VAL A 177 6.29 -9.21 11.52
N VAL A 178 5.11 -9.08 10.90
CA VAL A 178 4.90 -9.31 9.46
C VAL A 178 5.19 -8.06 8.63
N GLY A 179 4.96 -6.89 9.23
CA GLY A 179 4.91 -5.64 8.50
C GLY A 179 4.76 -4.43 9.40
N ALA A 180 4.62 -3.28 8.73
CA ALA A 180 4.35 -2.01 9.36
C ALA A 180 3.11 -1.37 8.75
N THR A 181 2.41 -0.57 9.54
CA THR A 181 1.29 0.24 9.09
C THR A 181 1.57 1.69 9.40
N HIS A 182 1.23 2.55 8.45
CA HIS A 182 1.35 4.00 8.58
C HIS A 182 -0.03 4.62 8.61
N TYR A 183 -0.23 5.56 9.53
CA TYR A 183 -1.39 6.42 9.52
C TYR A 183 -0.95 7.89 9.58
N ASN A 184 -1.35 8.66 8.57
CA ASN A 184 -1.30 10.11 8.62
C ASN A 184 -2.72 10.66 8.79
N GLY A 185 -2.97 11.37 9.89
CA GLY A 185 -4.29 11.89 10.22
C GLY A 185 -4.26 13.05 11.22
N LEU A 186 -5.44 13.63 11.45
CA LEU A 186 -5.67 14.80 12.30
C LEU A 186 -5.16 14.60 13.74
N ALA A 187 -4.11 15.36 14.13
CA ALA A 187 -3.84 15.64 15.53
C ALA A 187 -4.94 16.58 16.06
N GLN A 188 -5.74 16.12 17.02
CA GLN A 188 -6.58 16.98 17.89
C GLN A 188 -7.43 18.04 17.15
N GLY A 189 -8.08 17.68 16.04
CA GLY A 189 -9.06 18.54 15.38
C GLY A 189 -8.51 19.77 14.65
N THR A 190 -7.19 19.88 14.47
CA THR A 190 -6.61 20.90 13.57
C THR A 190 -5.74 20.23 12.51
N PHE A 191 -6.17 20.38 11.27
CA PHE A 191 -5.41 19.99 10.09
C PHE A 191 -4.25 20.99 9.99
N ARG A 192 -3.08 20.66 10.56
CA ARG A 192 -1.87 21.45 10.33
C ARG A 192 -1.29 21.07 8.98
N CYS A 193 -1.96 21.51 7.92
CA CYS A 193 -1.33 21.63 6.64
C CYS A 193 -0.09 22.52 6.81
N SER A 194 1.05 22.05 6.34
CA SER A 194 2.13 22.96 6.00
C SER A 194 1.54 24.06 5.10
N PRO A 195 1.82 25.35 5.31
CA PRO A 195 1.31 26.43 4.45
C PRO A 195 1.84 26.36 3.00
N ARG A 196 2.62 25.31 2.66
CA ARG A 196 3.17 25.06 1.32
C ARG A 196 2.38 24.04 0.48
N GLY A 197 1.08 23.85 0.71
CA GLY A 197 0.13 23.44 -0.34
C GLY A 197 0.47 22.23 -1.23
N THR A 198 1.23 21.24 -0.76
CA THR A 198 1.60 20.06 -1.57
C THR A 198 1.50 18.81 -0.72
N ALA A 199 0.63 17.87 -1.13
CA ALA A 199 0.58 16.44 -0.76
C ALA A 199 0.50 16.02 0.74
N ASP A 200 0.96 16.82 1.70
CA ASP A 200 1.14 16.45 3.12
C ASP A 200 -0.16 16.45 3.93
N CYS A 201 -1.28 16.79 3.29
CA CYS A 201 -2.58 16.93 3.94
C CYS A 201 -3.52 15.75 3.67
N ALA A 202 -3.18 14.78 2.81
CA ALA A 202 -4.12 13.69 2.54
C ALA A 202 -4.23 12.73 3.74
N ALA A 203 -5.46 12.38 4.12
CA ALA A 203 -5.71 11.21 4.94
C ALA A 203 -5.08 10.00 4.23
N TYR A 204 -4.13 9.34 4.88
CA TYR A 204 -3.26 8.37 4.23
C TYR A 204 -3.02 7.15 5.11
N ARG A 205 -3.08 5.96 4.47
CA ARG A 205 -2.81 4.66 5.08
C ARG A 205 -1.94 3.79 4.18
N GLU A 206 -0.79 3.39 4.71
CA GLU A 206 0.03 2.31 4.14
C GLU A 206 -0.01 1.08 5.03
N VAL A 207 -0.07 -0.09 4.39
CA VAL A 207 0.33 -1.36 5.02
C VAL A 207 1.49 -1.89 4.18
N TYR A 208 2.63 -2.10 4.82
CA TYR A 208 3.82 -2.67 4.21
C TYR A 208 4.10 -4.03 4.82
N LEU A 209 4.13 -5.07 4.00
CA LEU A 209 4.46 -6.44 4.40
C LEU A 209 5.86 -6.79 3.92
N GLY A 210 6.70 -7.36 4.78
CA GLY A 210 8.09 -7.67 4.43
C GLY A 210 8.66 -8.96 5.00
N ASN A 211 8.05 -9.54 6.03
CA ASN A 211 8.56 -10.76 6.64
C ASN A 211 7.88 -12.02 6.03
N PRO A 212 8.58 -12.79 5.17
CA PRO A 212 7.98 -13.94 4.50
C PRO A 212 7.60 -15.08 5.46
N ALA A 213 8.30 -15.21 6.60
CA ALA A 213 7.99 -16.25 7.60
C ALA A 213 6.63 -16.03 8.29
N GLN A 214 6.06 -14.83 8.16
CA GLN A 214 4.76 -14.46 8.69
C GLN A 214 3.66 -14.42 7.62
N ILE A 215 3.96 -14.84 6.39
CA ILE A 215 2.98 -15.07 5.33
C ILE A 215 2.56 -16.53 5.37
N ALA A 216 1.30 -16.81 5.73
CA ALA A 216 0.76 -18.17 5.72
C ALA A 216 0.57 -18.70 4.29
N SER A 217 0.15 -17.84 3.37
CA SER A 217 0.06 -18.17 1.94
C SER A 217 -0.04 -16.91 1.09
N TRP A 218 0.29 -17.02 -0.19
CA TRP A 218 -0.04 -15.99 -1.17
C TRP A 218 -0.47 -16.61 -2.50
N SER A 219 -1.26 -15.85 -3.26
CA SER A 219 -1.77 -16.31 -4.55
C SER A 219 -1.82 -15.21 -5.60
N LEU A 220 -1.82 -15.62 -6.87
CA LEU A 220 -1.87 -14.76 -8.05
C LEU A 220 -2.65 -15.47 -9.15
N GLY A 221 -3.51 -14.75 -9.86
CA GLY A 221 -4.24 -15.28 -11.03
C GLY A 221 -5.21 -16.43 -10.72
N THR A 222 -5.73 -16.51 -9.49
CA THR A 222 -6.68 -17.55 -9.07
C THR A 222 -8.13 -17.16 -9.36
N ALA A 223 -9.01 -18.15 -9.48
CA ALA A 223 -10.45 -17.88 -9.60
C ALA A 223 -11.00 -17.10 -8.40
N ALA A 224 -10.51 -17.39 -7.19
CA ALA A 224 -10.89 -16.66 -5.98
C ALA A 224 -10.57 -15.16 -6.05
N LEU A 225 -9.44 -14.78 -6.65
CA LEU A 225 -9.08 -13.37 -6.86
C LEU A 225 -9.97 -12.69 -7.90
N ARG A 226 -10.32 -13.38 -8.99
CA ARG A 226 -11.30 -12.87 -9.96
C ARG A 226 -12.66 -12.65 -9.28
N ASP A 227 -13.11 -13.62 -8.50
CA ASP A 227 -14.40 -13.57 -7.81
C ASP A 227 -14.42 -12.48 -6.73
N LEU A 228 -13.29 -12.23 -6.05
CA LEU A 228 -13.10 -11.08 -5.17
C LEU A 228 -13.27 -9.76 -5.93
N ILE A 229 -12.59 -9.57 -7.07
CA ILE A 229 -12.72 -8.35 -7.88
C ILE A 229 -14.18 -8.16 -8.33
N ALA A 230 -14.85 -9.24 -8.73
CA ALA A 230 -16.27 -9.20 -9.11
C ALA A 230 -17.18 -8.81 -7.92
N SER A 231 -16.91 -9.34 -6.72
CA SER A 231 -17.61 -8.95 -5.48
C SER A 231 -17.38 -7.49 -5.14
N ASP A 232 -16.15 -7.02 -5.29
CA ASP A 232 -15.76 -5.64 -5.06
C ASP A 232 -16.47 -4.67 -6.04
N ILE A 233 -16.54 -5.03 -7.33
CA ILE A 233 -17.34 -4.31 -8.34
C ILE A 233 -18.82 -4.25 -7.93
N ALA A 234 -19.41 -5.36 -7.47
CA ALA A 234 -20.81 -5.40 -7.07
C ALA A 234 -21.10 -4.47 -5.88
N LYS A 235 -20.21 -4.43 -4.88
CA LYS A 235 -20.31 -3.50 -3.74
C LYS A 235 -20.21 -2.04 -4.20
N LEU A 236 -19.21 -1.72 -5.01
CA LEU A 236 -19.02 -0.37 -5.54
C LEU A 236 -20.22 0.10 -6.37
N ARG A 237 -20.83 -0.79 -7.17
CA ARG A 237 -22.07 -0.48 -7.91
C ARG A 237 -23.23 -0.19 -6.97
N SER A 238 -23.39 -0.98 -5.92
CA SER A 238 -24.40 -0.74 -4.88
C SER A 238 -24.21 0.64 -4.24
N TRP A 239 -23.00 0.94 -3.75
CA TRP A 239 -22.69 2.23 -3.12
C TRP A 239 -22.76 3.41 -4.08
N SER A 240 -22.35 3.23 -5.34
CA SER A 240 -22.39 4.29 -6.36
C SER A 240 -23.80 4.84 -6.58
N SER A 241 -24.86 4.07 -6.32
CA SER A 241 -26.24 4.55 -6.42
C SER A 241 -26.65 5.49 -5.27
N THR A 242 -25.90 5.46 -4.17
CA THR A 242 -26.09 6.29 -2.97
C THR A 242 -25.20 7.52 -2.95
N PHE A 243 -24.12 7.52 -3.74
CA PHE A 243 -23.20 8.65 -3.84
C PHE A 243 -23.75 9.78 -4.70
N PRO A 244 -23.45 11.05 -4.37
CA PRO A 244 -23.92 12.18 -5.15
C PRO A 244 -23.20 12.27 -6.50
N GLU A 245 -23.86 12.85 -7.51
CA GLU A 245 -23.26 13.08 -8.83
C GLU A 245 -22.22 14.21 -8.80
N THR A 246 -22.40 15.20 -7.93
CA THR A 246 -21.49 16.32 -7.70
C THR A 246 -21.35 16.58 -6.20
N SER A 247 -20.31 17.29 -5.80
CA SER A 247 -20.13 17.73 -4.41
C SER A 247 -19.84 19.22 -4.38
N ALA A 248 -20.53 19.93 -3.49
CA ALA A 248 -20.19 21.31 -3.13
C ALA A 248 -19.04 21.37 -2.12
N ASP A 249 -18.76 20.26 -1.43
CA ASP A 249 -17.72 20.18 -0.41
C ASP A 249 -16.32 20.40 -1.02
N GLY A 250 -15.45 21.08 -0.30
CA GLY A 250 -14.02 21.11 -0.60
C GLY A 250 -13.32 19.80 -0.23
N ASP A 251 -12.06 19.65 -0.65
CA ASP A 251 -11.27 18.44 -0.36
C ASP A 251 -11.05 18.25 1.15
N ASP A 252 -10.93 19.34 1.93
CA ASP A 252 -10.76 19.28 3.40
C ASP A 252 -11.92 18.58 4.12
N VAL A 253 -13.16 18.84 3.67
CA VAL A 253 -14.36 18.20 4.22
C VAL A 253 -14.35 16.72 3.88
N TRP A 254 -13.98 16.37 2.65
CA TRP A 254 -13.89 14.98 2.22
C TRP A 254 -12.78 14.22 2.97
N TYR A 255 -11.60 14.81 3.17
CA TYR A 255 -10.54 14.22 3.99
C TYR A 255 -10.97 14.00 5.43
N THR A 256 -11.72 14.95 6.01
CA THR A 256 -12.27 14.81 7.35
C THR A 256 -13.21 13.59 7.44
N ARG A 257 -14.06 13.38 6.42
CA ARG A 257 -14.93 12.19 6.34
C ARG A 257 -14.16 10.88 6.20
N ILE A 258 -13.06 10.85 5.44
CA ILE A 258 -12.19 9.67 5.38
C ILE A 258 -11.64 9.34 6.78
N LEU A 259 -11.10 10.34 7.48
CA LEU A 259 -10.53 10.15 8.81
C LEU A 259 -11.58 9.73 9.85
N GLU A 260 -12.79 10.25 9.74
CA GLU A 260 -13.91 9.83 10.57
C GLU A 260 -14.31 8.39 10.27
N ALA A 261 -14.49 8.02 9.00
CA ALA A 261 -14.83 6.67 8.56
C ALA A 261 -13.79 5.64 9.04
N MET A 262 -12.50 5.99 8.99
CA MET A 262 -11.40 5.16 9.50
C MET A 262 -11.44 4.95 11.03
N ARG A 263 -12.11 5.82 11.79
CA ARG A 263 -12.23 5.74 13.26
C ARG A 263 -13.51 5.07 13.73
N THR A 264 -14.62 5.32 13.06
CA THR A 264 -15.96 5.02 13.60
C THR A 264 -16.72 3.96 12.82
N THR A 265 -16.30 3.65 11.57
CA THR A 265 -16.98 2.79 10.58
C THR A 265 -18.39 2.36 10.99
N VAL A 266 -19.38 3.21 10.72
CA VAL A 266 -20.75 3.06 11.23
C VAL A 266 -21.72 2.52 10.17
N THR A 267 -21.40 2.72 8.88
CA THR A 267 -22.25 2.35 7.75
C THR A 267 -21.47 1.62 6.64
N GLU A 268 -22.19 0.94 5.74
CA GLU A 268 -21.55 0.31 4.57
C GLU A 268 -20.81 1.31 3.65
N PRO A 269 -21.35 2.51 3.32
CA PRO A 269 -20.60 3.50 2.56
C PRO A 269 -19.36 4.03 3.29
N ASP A 270 -19.37 4.13 4.62
CA ASP A 270 -18.18 4.48 5.38
C ASP A 270 -17.09 3.42 5.23
N THR A 271 -17.46 2.16 4.95
CA THR A 271 -16.47 1.11 4.64
C THR A 271 -15.70 1.45 3.38
N TYR A 272 -16.28 2.09 2.36
CA TYR A 272 -15.53 2.52 1.18
C TYR A 272 -14.41 3.50 1.58
N LEU A 273 -14.77 4.56 2.30
CA LEU A 273 -13.84 5.61 2.73
C LEU A 273 -12.79 5.09 3.72
N ALA A 274 -13.20 4.27 4.68
CA ALA A 274 -12.33 3.67 5.69
C ALA A 274 -11.25 2.76 5.08
N GLN A 275 -11.47 2.27 3.86
CA GLN A 275 -10.59 1.33 3.17
C GLN A 275 -9.72 1.97 2.09
N LEU A 276 -9.85 3.28 1.85
CA LEU A 276 -8.98 3.98 0.92
C LEU A 276 -7.55 4.01 1.44
N ALA A 277 -6.60 3.87 0.51
CA ALA A 277 -5.19 4.05 0.80
C ALA A 277 -4.82 5.52 1.00
N PHE A 278 -5.48 6.41 0.25
CA PHE A 278 -5.19 7.83 0.23
C PHE A 278 -6.39 8.64 -0.24
N GLY A 279 -6.46 9.89 0.22
CA GLY A 279 -7.40 10.88 -0.28
C GLY A 279 -6.99 11.43 -1.66
N ASP A 280 -7.09 10.64 -2.73
CA ASP A 280 -6.91 11.13 -4.10
C ASP A 280 -8.27 11.40 -4.77
N PRO A 281 -8.46 12.52 -5.50
CA PRO A 281 -9.72 12.84 -6.16
C PRO A 281 -10.30 11.74 -7.07
N ALA A 282 -9.48 10.81 -7.56
CA ALA A 282 -9.93 9.62 -8.30
C ALA A 282 -10.83 8.68 -7.47
N TYR A 283 -10.69 8.70 -6.14
CA TYR A 283 -11.42 7.85 -5.19
C TYR A 283 -12.51 8.60 -4.44
N ARG A 284 -12.80 9.84 -4.81
CA ARG A 284 -13.87 10.59 -4.16
C ARG A 284 -15.19 9.82 -4.25
N ASP A 285 -15.97 9.82 -3.18
CA ASP A 285 -17.27 9.14 -3.06
C ASP A 285 -18.36 9.88 -3.85
N LEU A 286 -18.08 10.10 -5.14
CA LEU A 286 -18.98 10.62 -6.15
C LEU A 286 -19.35 9.50 -7.11
N ALA A 287 -20.59 9.49 -7.58
CA ALA A 287 -21.06 8.47 -8.50
C ALA A 287 -20.20 8.40 -9.80
N PRO A 288 -19.82 9.51 -10.48
CA PRO A 288 -18.93 9.45 -11.64
C PRO A 288 -17.55 8.84 -11.35
N ARG A 289 -16.97 9.13 -10.18
CA ARG A 289 -15.65 8.62 -9.78
C ARG A 289 -15.69 7.15 -9.44
N THR A 290 -16.73 6.73 -8.73
CA THR A 290 -16.96 5.32 -8.41
C THR A 290 -17.22 4.50 -9.67
N ARG A 291 -17.99 5.03 -10.64
CA ARG A 291 -18.15 4.40 -11.97
C ARG A 291 -16.83 4.26 -12.73
N ALA A 292 -15.95 5.26 -12.67
CA ALA A 292 -14.63 5.17 -13.27
C ALA A 292 -13.75 4.09 -12.59
N LEU A 293 -13.77 4.02 -11.26
CA LEU A 293 -13.08 2.97 -10.50
C LEU A 293 -13.62 1.56 -10.83
N ILE A 294 -14.95 1.42 -10.98
CA ILE A 294 -15.59 0.18 -11.44
C ILE A 294 -15.07 -0.21 -12.82
N ALA A 295 -15.01 0.72 -13.78
CA ALA A 295 -14.51 0.43 -15.13
C ALA A 295 -13.04 -0.04 -15.12
N ILE A 296 -12.20 0.54 -14.25
CA ILE A 296 -10.83 0.08 -14.04
C ILE A 296 -10.80 -1.36 -13.53
N LEU A 297 -11.58 -1.69 -12.51
CA LEU A 297 -11.65 -3.05 -11.98
C LEU A 297 -12.20 -4.06 -13.00
N GLU A 298 -13.23 -3.67 -13.78
CA GLU A 298 -13.78 -4.49 -14.86
C GLU A 298 -12.73 -4.82 -15.92
N SER A 299 -11.92 -3.84 -16.32
CA SER A 299 -10.80 -4.06 -17.25
C SER A 299 -9.70 -4.98 -16.72
N ARG A 300 -9.70 -5.24 -15.40
CA ARG A 300 -8.72 -6.12 -14.72
C ARG A 300 -9.31 -7.48 -14.37
N LEU A 301 -10.57 -7.75 -14.72
CA LEU A 301 -11.10 -9.11 -14.68
C LEU A 301 -10.32 -9.97 -15.66
N PHE A 302 -10.04 -11.21 -15.26
CA PHE A 302 -9.21 -12.13 -16.02
C PHE A 302 -9.79 -13.55 -16.01
N GLU A 303 -9.41 -14.34 -17.02
CA GLU A 303 -9.64 -15.79 -16.99
C GLU A 303 -8.50 -16.49 -16.24
N PRO A 304 -8.78 -17.30 -15.21
CA PRO A 304 -7.77 -17.92 -14.36
C PRO A 304 -7.06 -19.09 -15.07
N THR A 305 -6.23 -18.76 -16.06
CA THR A 305 -5.54 -19.72 -16.95
C THR A 305 -4.16 -20.15 -16.43
N ASN A 306 -3.58 -19.41 -15.49
CA ASN A 306 -2.27 -19.70 -14.90
C ASN A 306 -2.22 -19.32 -13.41
N PRO A 307 -2.99 -20.03 -12.56
CA PRO A 307 -3.05 -19.75 -11.14
C PRO A 307 -1.75 -20.13 -10.45
N LEU A 308 -1.34 -19.28 -9.51
CA LEU A 308 -0.19 -19.49 -8.63
C LEU A 308 -0.70 -19.44 -7.20
N VAL A 309 -0.42 -20.50 -6.44
CA VAL A 309 -0.65 -20.56 -4.99
C VAL A 309 0.64 -21.04 -4.35
N VAL A 310 1.10 -20.34 -3.30
CA VAL A 310 2.30 -20.66 -2.55
C VAL A 310 1.94 -20.66 -1.06
N ALA A 311 2.20 -21.77 -0.39
CA ALA A 311 2.15 -21.86 1.07
C ALA A 311 3.47 -21.37 1.66
N GLY A 312 3.40 -20.66 2.78
CA GLY A 312 4.57 -20.21 3.54
C GLY A 312 4.99 -21.14 4.66
#